data_AF-A0A1Q6CEN9-F1
#
_entry.id   AF-A0A1Q6CEN9-F1
#
_cell.length_a   1.000
_cell.length_b   1.000
_cell.length_c   1.000
_cell.angle_alpha   90.00
_cell.angle_beta   90.00
_cell.angle_gamma   90.00
#
_symmetry.space_group_name_H-M   'P 1'
#
loop_
_entity.id
_entity.type
_entity.pdbx_description
1 polymer ?
#
loop_
_entity_poly.entity_id
_entity_poly.type
_entity_poly.pdbx_seq_one_letter_code
_entity_poly.pdbx_strand_id
1 'polypeptide(L)'
;MTQQEQSNSREKSLSENIIIITLVACLMSVFIYYFFKQEQRFTKVSFETAASTFATRVMSIRAQWFMENQPSVVTIKKEDMTISVNGKGWVDFQQVNNNCGKIWQVVMQSPLTFMNQPVAAIERFREKPTLQRSCRYQLASGEYFDYALQTGTVSQVMVIK
;
A
#
# COMPACT_ATOMS: atom_id res chain seq x y z
N MET A 1 -23.35 58.21 31.84
CA MET A 1 -23.07 56.75 31.91
C MET A 1 -21.85 56.52 31.04
N THR A 2 -20.78 56.08 31.69
CA THR A 2 -19.38 56.43 31.40
C THR A 2 -18.76 55.52 30.35
N GLN A 3 -18.03 56.09 29.39
CA GLN A 3 -17.30 55.37 28.33
C GLN A 3 -16.37 54.26 28.85
N GLN A 4 -15.94 54.35 30.12
CA GLN A 4 -15.16 53.33 30.81
C GLN A 4 -15.86 51.98 30.96
N GLU A 5 -17.18 51.92 31.16
CA GLU A 5 -17.89 50.63 31.26
C GLU A 5 -17.99 49.90 29.91
N GLN A 6 -18.19 50.65 28.83
CA GLN A 6 -18.19 50.09 27.46
C GLN A 6 -16.80 49.60 27.05
N SER A 7 -15.73 50.33 27.39
CA SER A 7 -14.34 49.92 27.16
C SER A 7 -14.01 48.60 27.86
N ASN A 8 -14.33 48.50 29.14
CA ASN A 8 -14.03 47.32 29.96
C ASN A 8 -14.80 46.07 29.49
N SER A 9 -16.05 46.23 29.03
CA SER A 9 -16.82 45.12 28.44
C SER A 9 -16.23 44.60 27.13
N ARG A 10 -15.69 45.50 26.29
CA ARG A 10 -15.02 45.17 25.02
C ARG A 10 -13.68 44.47 25.24
N GLU A 11 -12.86 44.96 26.17
CA GLU A 11 -11.56 44.35 26.49
C GLU A 11 -11.71 42.95 27.12
N LYS A 12 -12.73 42.76 27.97
CA LYS A 12 -13.09 41.46 28.51
C LYS A 12 -13.55 40.47 27.43
N SER A 13 -14.34 40.91 26.46
CA SER A 13 -14.79 40.06 25.34
C SER A 13 -13.65 39.69 24.39
N LEU A 14 -12.72 40.61 24.13
CA LEU A 14 -11.55 40.36 23.28
C LEU A 14 -10.59 39.34 23.91
N SER A 15 -10.34 39.47 25.22
CA SER A 15 -9.48 38.51 25.94
C SER A 15 -10.08 37.10 26.01
N GLU A 16 -11.41 36.98 26.20
CA GLU A 16 -12.11 35.69 26.18
C GLU A 16 -12.00 34.98 24.82
N ASN A 17 -12.21 35.71 23.71
CA ASN A 17 -12.04 35.16 22.37
C ASN A 17 -10.59 34.74 22.08
N ILE A 18 -9.60 35.50 22.53
CA ILE A 18 -8.18 35.13 22.37
C ILE A 18 -7.88 33.83 23.10
N ILE A 19 -8.36 33.66 24.33
CA ILE A 19 -8.18 32.43 25.12
C ILE A 19 -8.79 31.22 24.39
N ILE A 20 -10.01 31.36 23.88
CA ILE A 20 -10.68 30.28 23.14
C ILE A 20 -9.88 29.90 21.89
N ILE A 21 -9.44 30.88 21.10
CA ILE A 21 -8.64 30.64 19.89
C ILE A 21 -7.32 29.95 20.23
N THR A 22 -6.62 30.39 21.29
CA THR A 22 -5.38 29.76 21.74
C THR A 22 -5.63 28.31 22.17
N LEU A 23 -6.70 28.06 22.92
CA LEU A 23 -7.03 26.72 23.41
C LEU A 23 -7.36 25.76 22.25
N VAL A 24 -8.15 26.23 21.27
CA VAL A 24 -8.46 25.46 20.05
C VAL A 24 -7.20 25.20 19.23
N ALA A 25 -6.33 26.19 19.05
CA ALA A 25 -5.07 26.03 18.31
C ALA A 25 -4.14 25.01 18.98
N CYS A 26 -4.03 25.02 20.31
CA CYS A 26 -3.28 24.01 21.07
C CYS A 26 -3.88 22.61 20.87
N LEU A 27 -5.19 22.45 21.01
CA LEU A 27 -5.86 21.17 20.81
C LEU A 27 -5.66 20.63 19.39
N MET A 28 -5.84 21.47 18.37
CA MET A 28 -5.63 21.10 16.97
C MET A 28 -4.18 20.71 16.70
N SER A 29 -3.20 21.44 17.26
CA SER A 29 -1.78 21.13 17.08
C SER A 29 -1.42 19.76 17.66
N VAL A 30 -1.91 19.47 18.87
CA VAL A 30 -1.74 18.16 19.52
C VAL A 30 -2.41 17.07 18.69
N PHE A 31 -3.65 17.30 18.24
CA PHE A 31 -4.39 16.34 17.42
C PHE A 31 -3.65 16.02 16.12
N ILE A 32 -3.23 17.03 15.36
CA ILE A 32 -2.52 16.86 14.08
C ILE A 32 -1.21 16.06 14.28
N TYR A 33 -0.46 16.37 15.34
CA TYR A 33 0.78 15.64 15.66
C TYR A 33 0.52 14.14 15.91
N TYR A 34 -0.50 13.82 16.71
CA TYR A 34 -0.85 12.42 17.00
C TYR A 34 -1.51 11.72 15.81
N PHE A 35 -2.30 12.43 15.02
CA PHE A 35 -2.94 11.91 13.82
C PHE A 35 -1.90 11.44 12.80
N PHE A 36 -0.93 12.30 12.43
CA PHE A 36 0.13 11.92 11.48
C PHE A 36 1.00 10.76 11.99
N LYS A 37 1.25 10.68 13.30
CA LYS A 37 1.97 9.56 13.91
C LYS A 37 1.19 8.24 13.82
N GLN A 38 -0.13 8.27 13.87
CA GLN A 38 -0.98 7.08 13.74
C GLN A 38 -1.18 6.68 12.28
N GLU A 39 -1.31 7.64 11.36
CA GLU A 39 -1.54 7.40 9.93
C GLU A 39 -0.44 6.50 9.33
N GLN A 40 0.84 6.74 9.65
CA GLN A 40 1.95 5.88 9.19
C GLN A 40 1.81 4.42 9.66
N ARG A 41 1.34 4.20 10.89
CA ARG A 41 1.12 2.84 11.42
C ARG A 41 -0.06 2.17 10.72
N PHE A 42 -1.11 2.93 10.46
CA PHE A 42 -2.30 2.45 9.77
C PHE A 42 -2.00 2.05 8.32
N THR A 43 -1.24 2.87 7.59
CA THR A 43 -0.83 2.58 6.21
C THR A 43 0.00 1.31 6.14
N LYS A 44 0.98 1.15 7.04
CA LYS A 44 1.79 -0.07 7.11
C LYS A 44 0.95 -1.33 7.34
N VAL A 45 0.08 -1.34 8.36
CA VAL A 45 -0.75 -2.53 8.69
C VAL A 45 -1.72 -2.84 7.55
N SER A 46 -2.28 -1.82 6.92
CA SER A 46 -3.16 -1.99 5.76
C SER A 46 -2.38 -2.59 4.58
N PHE A 47 -1.16 -2.13 4.33
CA PHE A 47 -0.33 -2.65 3.25
C PHE A 47 0.18 -4.07 3.53
N GLU A 48 0.41 -4.44 4.80
CA GLU A 48 0.66 -5.83 5.20
C GLU A 48 -0.52 -6.74 4.85
N THR A 49 -1.75 -6.26 5.02
CA THR A 49 -2.96 -6.98 4.61
C THR A 49 -3.01 -7.15 3.08
N ALA A 50 -2.60 -6.13 2.32
CA ALA A 50 -2.48 -6.23 0.86
C ALA A 50 -1.43 -7.26 0.44
N ALA A 51 -0.25 -7.26 1.07
CA ALA A 51 0.80 -8.24 0.81
C ALA A 51 0.36 -9.68 1.14
N SER A 52 -0.36 -9.87 2.26
CA SER A 52 -0.94 -11.16 2.65
C SER A 52 -2.01 -11.65 1.67
N THR A 53 -2.87 -10.73 1.22
CA THR A 53 -3.89 -11.01 0.20
C THR A 53 -3.22 -11.42 -1.12
N PHE A 54 -2.20 -10.67 -1.54
CA PHE A 54 -1.41 -10.98 -2.72
C PHE A 54 -0.79 -12.39 -2.61
N ALA A 55 -0.14 -12.70 -1.49
CA ALA A 55 0.46 -14.01 -1.24
C ALA A 55 -0.57 -15.15 -1.32
N THR A 56 -1.73 -14.97 -0.67
CA THR A 56 -2.82 -15.95 -0.67
C THR A 56 -3.35 -16.21 -2.07
N ARG A 57 -3.53 -15.15 -2.87
CA ARG A 57 -4.00 -15.26 -4.26
C ARG A 57 -2.99 -15.93 -5.17
N VAL A 58 -1.71 -15.58 -5.08
CA VAL A 58 -0.65 -16.29 -5.82
C VAL A 58 -0.60 -17.76 -5.46
N MET A 59 -0.73 -18.10 -4.18
CA MET A 59 -0.78 -19.50 -3.73
C MET A 59 -2.01 -20.23 -4.26
N SER A 60 -3.17 -19.56 -4.32
CA SER A 60 -4.38 -20.12 -4.94
C SER A 60 -4.18 -20.41 -6.43
N ILE A 61 -3.53 -19.51 -7.17
CA ILE A 61 -3.20 -19.71 -8.60
C ILE A 61 -2.27 -20.91 -8.76
N ARG A 62 -1.24 -21.02 -7.92
CA ARG A 62 -0.32 -22.17 -7.93
C ARG A 62 -1.04 -23.47 -7.61
N ALA A 63 -1.96 -23.46 -6.66
CA ALA A 63 -2.75 -24.64 -6.33
C ALA A 63 -3.60 -25.09 -7.52
N GLN A 64 -4.23 -24.15 -8.23
CA GLN A 64 -4.99 -24.46 -9.45
C GLN A 64 -4.08 -25.01 -10.56
N TRP A 65 -2.92 -24.40 -10.78
CA TRP A 65 -1.90 -24.90 -11.71
C TRP A 65 -1.49 -26.36 -11.41
N PHE A 66 -1.31 -26.68 -10.13
CA PHE A 66 -0.94 -28.03 -9.70
C PHE A 66 -2.06 -29.05 -9.95
N MET A 67 -3.32 -28.65 -9.79
CA MET A 67 -4.48 -29.51 -10.05
C MET A 67 -4.75 -29.73 -11.55
N GLU A 68 -4.40 -28.78 -12.41
CA GLU A 68 -4.68 -28.83 -13.86
C GLU A 68 -3.57 -29.51 -14.70
N ASN A 69 -2.72 -30.35 -14.07
CA ASN A 69 -1.56 -30.99 -14.70
C ASN A 69 -0.49 -30.01 -15.20
N GLN A 70 -0.24 -28.94 -14.45
CA GLN A 70 0.91 -28.06 -14.65
C GLN A 70 0.94 -27.38 -16.04
N PRO A 71 -0.17 -26.76 -16.50
CA PRO A 71 -0.21 -26.12 -17.80
C PRO A 71 0.68 -24.87 -17.82
N SER A 72 1.16 -24.44 -18.99
CA SER A 72 1.89 -23.16 -19.12
C SER A 72 0.99 -21.95 -18.87
N VAL A 73 -0.32 -22.14 -18.87
CA VAL A 73 -1.35 -21.12 -18.72
C VAL A 73 -2.48 -21.66 -17.83
N VAL A 74 -2.88 -20.89 -16.82
CA VAL A 74 -3.96 -21.26 -15.89
C VAL A 74 -5.18 -20.39 -16.19
N THR A 75 -6.35 -21.00 -16.39
CA THR A 75 -7.60 -20.26 -16.59
C THR A 75 -8.41 -20.28 -15.30
N ILE A 76 -8.60 -19.14 -14.65
CA ILE A 76 -9.48 -19.06 -13.47
C ILE A 76 -10.93 -19.12 -13.95
N LYS A 77 -11.56 -20.29 -13.83
CA LYS A 77 -12.94 -20.57 -14.29
C LYS A 77 -14.01 -19.63 -13.72
N LYS A 78 -13.74 -18.99 -12.58
CA LYS A 78 -14.69 -18.08 -11.92
C LYS A 78 -14.74 -16.70 -12.59
N GLU A 79 -13.71 -16.35 -13.36
CA GLU A 79 -13.46 -14.98 -13.81
C GLU A 79 -13.14 -14.90 -15.31
N ASP A 80 -13.15 -16.03 -16.03
CA ASP A 80 -12.73 -16.15 -17.44
C ASP A 80 -11.40 -15.45 -17.76
N MET A 81 -10.53 -15.36 -16.76
CA MET A 81 -9.21 -14.74 -16.87
C MET A 81 -8.14 -15.80 -17.05
N THR A 82 -7.32 -15.58 -18.07
CA THR A 82 -6.20 -16.44 -18.44
C THR A 82 -4.92 -15.86 -17.86
N ILE A 83 -4.28 -16.60 -16.96
CA ILE A 83 -3.08 -16.19 -16.23
C ILE A 83 -1.88 -16.97 -16.75
N SER A 84 -0.87 -16.25 -17.21
CA SER A 84 0.43 -16.84 -17.57
C SER A 84 1.24 -17.14 -16.31
N VAL A 85 1.79 -18.34 -16.25
CA VAL A 85 2.67 -18.78 -15.17
C VAL A 85 4.00 -19.26 -15.75
N ASN A 86 5.07 -19.18 -14.97
CA ASN A 86 6.34 -19.80 -15.35
C ASN A 86 6.29 -21.33 -15.20
N GLY A 87 7.35 -22.02 -15.63
CA GLY A 87 7.47 -23.48 -15.50
C GLY A 87 7.48 -24.02 -14.06
N LYS A 88 7.39 -23.15 -13.05
CA LYS A 88 7.20 -23.53 -11.64
C LYS A 88 5.80 -23.24 -11.14
N GLY A 89 4.88 -22.75 -11.96
CA GLY A 89 3.50 -22.42 -11.59
C GLY A 89 3.34 -21.08 -10.87
N TRP A 90 4.34 -20.19 -10.94
CA TRP A 90 4.25 -18.83 -10.38
C TRP A 90 3.86 -17.82 -11.44
N VAL A 91 3.06 -16.82 -11.06
CA VAL A 91 2.60 -15.77 -11.97
C VAL A 91 3.80 -14.99 -12.49
N ASP A 92 4.04 -15.07 -13.80
CA ASP A 92 5.12 -14.40 -14.54
C ASP A 92 4.72 -14.35 -16.02
N PHE A 93 4.65 -13.14 -16.59
CA PHE A 93 4.28 -12.96 -18.00
C PHE A 93 5.50 -12.91 -18.92
N GLN A 94 6.74 -12.95 -18.41
CA GLN A 94 7.99 -12.85 -19.17
C GLN A 94 8.08 -11.66 -20.15
N GLN A 95 7.16 -10.68 -20.05
CA GLN A 95 7.17 -9.47 -20.86
C GLN A 95 8.23 -8.50 -20.33
N VAL A 96 9.01 -7.88 -21.22
CA VAL A 96 10.12 -6.98 -20.86
C VAL A 96 9.60 -5.64 -20.30
N ASN A 97 8.40 -5.22 -20.73
CA ASN A 97 7.81 -3.96 -20.34
C ASN A 97 6.63 -4.22 -19.38
N ASN A 98 6.76 -3.78 -18.12
CA ASN A 98 5.69 -3.76 -17.11
C ASN A 98 5.16 -5.14 -16.66
N ASN A 99 6.03 -6.15 -16.48
CA ASN A 99 5.61 -7.46 -15.96
C ASN A 99 4.99 -7.32 -14.56
N CYS A 100 5.65 -6.58 -13.67
CA CYS A 100 5.19 -6.42 -12.28
C CYS A 100 3.84 -5.72 -12.17
N GLY A 101 3.57 -4.72 -13.02
CA GLY A 101 2.27 -4.04 -13.02
C GLY A 101 1.16 -4.97 -13.48
N LYS A 102 1.41 -5.79 -14.50
CA LYS A 102 0.45 -6.79 -14.97
C LYS A 102 0.20 -7.89 -13.94
N ILE A 103 1.25 -8.35 -13.26
CA ILE A 103 1.13 -9.31 -12.15
C ILE A 103 0.24 -8.72 -11.06
N TRP A 104 0.46 -7.47 -10.66
CA TRP A 104 -0.41 -6.81 -9.68
C TRP A 104 -1.85 -6.77 -10.14
N GLN A 105 -2.10 -6.32 -11.36
CA GLN A 105 -3.46 -6.19 -11.90
C GLN A 105 -4.20 -7.52 -11.91
N VAL A 106 -3.53 -8.60 -12.30
CA VAL A 106 -4.13 -9.94 -12.37
C VAL A 106 -4.31 -10.55 -10.99
N VAL A 107 -3.29 -10.47 -10.13
CA VAL A 107 -3.35 -11.07 -8.79
C VAL A 107 -4.31 -10.29 -7.89
N MET A 108 -4.20 -8.97 -7.85
CA MET A 108 -5.04 -8.11 -7.01
C MET A 108 -6.40 -7.79 -7.64
N GLN A 109 -6.60 -8.08 -8.93
CA GLN A 109 -7.83 -7.75 -9.67
C GLN A 109 -8.19 -6.26 -9.56
N SER A 110 -7.16 -5.42 -9.47
CA SER A 110 -7.26 -3.99 -9.18
C SER A 110 -6.18 -3.26 -9.94
N PRO A 111 -6.39 -2.00 -10.37
CA PRO A 111 -5.31 -1.15 -10.84
C PRO A 111 -4.20 -1.02 -9.77
N LEU A 112 -3.06 -0.43 -10.18
CA LEU A 112 -1.92 -0.11 -9.33
C LEU A 112 -2.23 1.02 -8.34
N THR A 113 -3.25 0.80 -7.52
CA THR A 113 -3.76 1.73 -6.52
C THR A 113 -4.11 0.96 -5.26
N PHE A 114 -3.78 1.53 -4.11
CA PHE A 114 -4.14 1.00 -2.80
C PHE A 114 -4.55 2.16 -1.91
N MET A 115 -5.76 2.12 -1.34
CA MET A 115 -6.33 3.22 -0.54
C MET A 115 -6.24 4.60 -1.22
N ASN A 116 -6.58 4.67 -2.51
CA ASN A 116 -6.47 5.87 -3.35
C ASN A 116 -5.03 6.42 -3.54
N GLN A 117 -4.00 5.67 -3.14
CA GLN A 117 -2.61 6.01 -3.42
C GLN A 117 -2.07 5.14 -4.56
N PRO A 118 -1.25 5.68 -5.46
CA PRO A 118 -0.61 4.88 -6.50
C PRO A 118 0.40 3.90 -5.89
N VAL A 119 0.42 2.67 -6.42
CA VAL A 119 1.41 1.65 -6.09
C VAL A 119 2.45 1.62 -7.20
N ALA A 120 3.70 1.90 -6.87
CA ALA A 120 4.81 1.74 -7.80
C ALA A 120 5.14 0.25 -7.94
N ALA A 121 5.21 -0.25 -9.17
CA ALA A 121 5.63 -1.62 -9.48
C ALA A 121 7.00 -1.60 -10.17
N ILE A 122 8.03 -2.07 -9.48
CA ILE A 122 9.43 -1.97 -9.91
C ILE A 122 9.99 -3.37 -10.12
N GLU A 123 10.49 -3.66 -11.32
CA GLU A 123 11.27 -4.87 -11.59
C GLU A 123 12.68 -4.73 -11.03
N ARG A 124 13.11 -5.73 -10.27
CA ARG A 124 14.47 -5.81 -9.74
C ARG A 124 15.15 -7.08 -10.19
N PHE A 125 16.38 -6.89 -10.65
CA PHE A 125 17.27 -7.96 -11.08
C PHE A 125 18.45 -7.98 -10.10
N ARG A 126 18.63 -9.11 -9.40
CA ARG A 126 19.81 -9.34 -8.56
C ARG A 126 20.65 -10.44 -9.21
N GLU A 127 21.89 -10.12 -9.54
CA GLU A 127 22.74 -10.99 -10.35
C GLU A 127 23.54 -12.05 -9.57
N LYS A 128 23.43 -12.19 -8.24
CA LYS A 128 24.25 -13.15 -7.47
C LYS A 128 23.52 -13.83 -6.31
N PRO A 129 23.65 -15.15 -6.09
CA PRO A 129 24.35 -16.18 -6.89
C PRO A 129 23.48 -16.84 -8.00
N THR A 130 22.18 -16.52 -8.05
CA THR A 130 21.25 -16.88 -9.13
C THR A 130 20.58 -15.59 -9.59
N LEU A 131 20.23 -15.48 -10.88
CA LEU A 131 19.48 -14.32 -11.39
C LEU A 131 18.13 -14.25 -10.68
N GLN A 132 18.01 -13.49 -9.60
CA GLN A 132 16.77 -13.34 -8.85
C GLN A 132 15.99 -12.17 -9.45
N ARG A 133 14.94 -12.50 -10.21
CA ARG A 133 13.95 -11.52 -10.65
C ARG A 133 12.88 -11.38 -9.58
N SER A 134 12.64 -10.14 -9.14
CA SER A 134 11.59 -9.83 -8.17
C SER A 134 10.84 -8.57 -8.54
N CYS A 135 9.57 -8.51 -8.15
CA CYS A 135 8.74 -7.33 -8.25
C CYS A 135 8.67 -6.64 -6.89
N ARG A 136 9.05 -5.38 -6.83
CA ARG A 136 8.85 -4.54 -5.65
C ARG A 136 7.59 -3.70 -5.85
N TYR A 137 6.67 -3.81 -4.91
CA TYR A 137 5.48 -2.96 -4.83
C TYR A 137 5.66 -1.98 -3.69
N GLN A 138 5.56 -0.69 -4.00
CA GLN A 138 5.89 0.38 -3.06
C GLN A 138 4.82 1.48 -3.04
N LEU A 139 4.55 1.99 -1.86
CA LEU A 139 3.73 3.19 -1.64
C LEU A 139 4.60 4.46 -1.56
N ALA A 140 3.98 5.60 -1.83
CA ALA A 140 4.63 6.91 -1.72
C ALA A 140 5.12 7.20 -0.29
N SER A 141 4.46 6.65 0.72
CA SER A 141 4.83 6.71 2.14
C SER A 141 6.07 5.88 2.50
N GLY A 142 6.61 5.08 1.58
CA GLY A 142 7.87 4.37 1.72
C GLY A 142 7.75 2.90 2.11
N GLU A 143 6.55 2.40 2.40
CA GLU A 143 6.29 0.98 2.62
C GLU A 143 6.41 0.21 1.31
N TYR A 144 7.05 -0.96 1.36
CA TYR A 144 7.19 -1.83 0.21
C TYR A 144 7.19 -3.31 0.61
N PHE A 145 6.80 -4.17 -0.33
CA PHE A 145 7.06 -5.61 -0.26
C PHE A 145 7.57 -6.13 -1.60
N ASP A 146 8.28 -7.25 -1.55
CA ASP A 146 8.93 -7.86 -2.68
C ASP A 146 8.29 -9.22 -2.99
N TYR A 147 7.93 -9.45 -4.24
CA TYR A 147 7.47 -10.73 -4.77
C TYR A 147 8.58 -11.37 -5.63
N ALA A 148 9.03 -12.56 -5.25
CA ALA A 148 10.05 -13.28 -6.00
C ALA A 148 9.42 -14.16 -7.09
N LEU A 149 9.74 -13.87 -8.36
CA LEU A 149 9.12 -14.53 -9.51
C LEU A 149 9.44 -16.03 -9.60
N GLN A 150 10.58 -16.45 -9.05
CA GLN A 150 11.05 -17.83 -9.13
C GLN A 150 10.51 -18.75 -8.02
N THR A 151 10.24 -18.19 -6.86
CA THR A 151 9.87 -18.94 -5.65
C THR A 151 8.45 -18.63 -5.20
N GLY A 152 7.80 -17.63 -5.79
CA GLY A 152 6.46 -17.19 -5.40
C GLY A 152 6.40 -16.51 -4.03
N THR A 153 7.54 -16.32 -3.38
CA THR A 153 7.59 -15.82 -2.01
C THR A 153 7.32 -14.31 -1.99
N VAL A 154 6.44 -13.91 -1.09
CA VAL A 154 6.13 -12.51 -0.79
C VAL A 154 6.85 -12.14 0.49
N SER A 155 7.65 -11.07 0.46
CA SER A 155 8.35 -10.58 1.66
C SER A 155 7.38 -9.93 2.63
N GLN A 156 7.80 -9.81 3.89
CA GLN A 156 7.13 -8.91 4.82
C GLN A 156 7.24 -7.46 4.33
N VAL A 157 6.28 -6.62 4.74
CA VAL A 157 6.29 -5.19 4.42
C VAL A 157 7.41 -4.52 5.23
N MET A 158 8.27 -3.81 4.52
CA MET A 158 9.35 -3.00 5.08
C MET A 158 9.12 -1.52 4.75
N VAL A 159 9.78 -0.63 5.47
CA VAL A 159 9.71 0.82 5.23
C VAL A 159 11.09 1.33 4.86
N ILE A 160 11.20 2.11 3.80
CA ILE A 160 12.44 2.83 3.48
C ILE A 160 12.67 3.87 4.58
N LYS A 161 13.78 3.73 5.32
CA LYS A 161 14.22 4.71 6.31
C LYS A 161 14.95 5.86 5.64
#